data_AF-A0A1Y1CML1-F1
#
_entry.id   AF-A0A1Y1CML1-F1
#
_cell.length_a   1.000
_cell.length_b   1.000
_cell.length_c   1.000
_cell.angle_alpha   90.00
_cell.angle_beta   90.00
_cell.angle_gamma   90.00
#
_symmetry.space_group_name_H-M   'P 1'
#
loop_
_entity.id
_entity.type
_entity.pdbx_description
1 polymer ?
#
loop_
_entity_poly.entity_id
_entity_poly.type
_entity_poly.pdbx_seq_one_letter_code
_entity_poly.pdbx_strand_id
1 'polypeptide(L)'
;MTTYDVNGNKIDSTSFYKKSGQDLGYEAIEHLTFTKGRTIVIIDTVKRWKINEEEADIIEGSLQMTTGITQYQILENGKIKISSTASR
;
A
#
# COMPACT_ATOMS: atom_id res chain seq x y z
N MET A 1 5.17 -18.19 2.20
CA MET A 1 5.42 -16.86 2.80
C MET A 1 4.28 -16.60 3.77
N THR A 2 4.59 -16.41 5.05
CA THR A 2 3.58 -16.17 6.10
C THR A 2 3.80 -14.76 6.61
N THR A 3 2.80 -13.91 6.47
CA THR A 3 2.89 -12.50 6.85
C THR A 3 2.19 -12.27 8.17
N TYR A 4 2.80 -11.43 9.00
CA TYR A 4 2.33 -11.05 10.32
C TYR A 4 2.12 -9.54 10.37
N ASP A 5 1.14 -9.09 11.16
CA ASP A 5 1.03 -7.66 11.47
C ASP A 5 2.09 -7.21 12.50
N VAL A 6 2.15 -5.91 12.79
CA VAL A 6 3.09 -5.32 13.76
C VAL A 6 2.89 -5.81 15.20
N ASN A 7 1.77 -6.47 15.48
CA ASN A 7 1.44 -7.06 16.77
C ASN A 7 1.68 -8.59 16.79
N GLY A 8 2.19 -9.17 15.71
CA GLY A 8 2.48 -10.60 15.60
C GLY A 8 1.28 -11.48 15.23
N ASN A 9 0.15 -10.90 14.82
CA ASN A 9 -1.01 -11.68 14.38
C ASN A 9 -0.79 -12.22 12.98
N LYS A 10 -1.03 -13.52 12.78
CA LYS A 10 -0.92 -14.17 11.48
C LYS A 10 -2.02 -13.67 10.54
N ILE A 11 -1.62 -13.19 9.37
CA ILE A 11 -2.53 -12.74 8.31
C ILE A 11 -2.84 -13.96 7.42
N ASP A 12 -4.01 -14.56 7.63
CA ASP A 12 -4.40 -15.85 7.01
C ASP A 12 -4.80 -15.78 5.53
N SER A 13 -5.00 -14.59 4.94
CA SER A 13 -5.34 -14.43 3.53
C SER A 13 -4.54 -13.29 2.92
N THR A 14 -3.37 -13.65 2.44
CA THR A 14 -2.50 -12.76 1.67
C THR A 14 -2.65 -13.06 0.19
N SER A 15 -3.84 -12.89 -0.36
CA SER A 15 -3.92 -12.60 -1.79
C SER A 15 -3.39 -11.19 -1.97
N PHE A 16 -2.06 -11.03 -1.91
CA PHE A 16 -1.40 -9.77 -2.22
C PHE A 16 -1.64 -9.50 -3.69
N TYR A 17 -2.71 -8.77 -3.99
CA TYR A 17 -2.77 -8.08 -5.25
C TYR A 17 -1.74 -6.96 -5.19
N LYS A 18 -0.56 -7.21 -5.76
CA LYS A 18 0.48 -6.21 -5.93
C LYS A 18 0.28 -5.55 -7.28
N LYS A 19 -0.21 -4.32 -7.28
CA LYS A 19 -0.14 -3.44 -8.45
C LYS A 19 1.04 -2.50 -8.25
N SER A 20 1.96 -2.52 -9.20
CA SER A 20 3.05 -1.56 -9.25
C SER A 20 3.09 -0.86 -10.59
N GLY A 21 3.23 0.47 -10.54
CA GLY A 21 3.55 1.31 -11.68
C GLY A 21 4.90 1.97 -11.41
N GLN A 22 5.77 1.96 -12.41
CA GLN A 22 7.09 2.57 -12.30
C GLN A 22 7.30 3.50 -13.49
N ASP A 23 7.82 4.68 -13.17
CA ASP A 23 8.37 5.63 -14.12
C ASP A 23 9.70 6.16 -13.55
N LEU A 24 10.50 6.86 -14.34
CA LEU A 24 11.74 7.45 -13.83
C LEU A 24 11.41 8.41 -12.67
N GLY A 25 11.98 8.14 -11.50
CA GLY A 25 11.71 8.92 -10.29
C GLY A 25 10.36 8.66 -9.61
N TYR A 26 9.58 7.66 -10.04
CA TYR A 26 8.29 7.32 -9.42
C TYR A 26 8.06 5.81 -9.32
N GLU A 27 7.67 5.35 -8.13
CA GLU A 27 7.18 3.98 -7.93
C GLU A 27 5.93 4.01 -7.06
N ALA A 28 4.82 3.48 -7.56
CA ALA A 28 3.62 3.21 -6.77
C ALA A 28 3.55 1.72 -6.46
N ILE A 29 3.28 1.37 -5.21
CA ILE A 29 3.10 -0.01 -4.75
C ILE A 29 1.82 -0.08 -3.93
N GLU A 30 0.88 -0.93 -4.35
CA GLU A 30 -0.33 -1.20 -3.59
C GLU A 30 -0.31 -2.64 -3.05
N HIS A 31 -0.66 -2.81 -1.78
CA HIS A 31 -0.89 -4.10 -1.16
C HIS A 31 -2.32 -4.18 -0.65
N LEU A 32 -3.05 -5.21 -1.08
CA LEU A 32 -4.40 -5.50 -0.62
C LEU A 32 -4.42 -6.78 0.22
N THR A 33 -5.20 -6.80 1.30
CA THR A 33 -5.41 -7.97 2.15
C THR A 33 -6.88 -8.09 2.57
N PHE A 34 -7.41 -9.31 2.51
CA PHE A 34 -8.73 -9.64 3.04
C PHE A 34 -8.56 -10.36 4.39
N THR A 35 -9.30 -9.94 5.41
CA THR A 35 -9.25 -10.58 6.74
C THR A 35 -10.54 -11.34 7.03
N LYS A 36 -10.48 -12.33 7.94
CA LYS A 36 -11.64 -13.15 8.35
C LYS A 36 -12.82 -12.32 8.88
N GLY A 37 -12.59 -11.08 9.32
CA GLY A 37 -13.60 -10.17 9.87
C GLY A 37 -14.38 -9.34 8.86
N ARG A 38 -14.43 -9.72 7.58
CA ARG A 38 -15.02 -8.91 6.49
C ARG A 38 -14.34 -7.53 6.35
N THR A 39 -13.09 -7.41 6.77
CA THR A 39 -12.29 -6.19 6.63
C THR A 39 -11.31 -6.35 5.48
N ILE A 40 -11.25 -5.33 4.63
CA ILE A 40 -10.26 -5.17 3.57
C ILE A 40 -9.27 -4.12 4.04
N VAL A 41 -7.98 -4.42 3.94
CA VAL A 41 -6.91 -3.46 4.22
C VAL A 41 -6.15 -3.20 2.94
N ILE A 42 -6.01 -1.92 2.59
CA ILE A 42 -5.19 -1.44 1.48
C ILE A 42 -4.06 -0.61 2.07
N ILE A 43 -2.84 -0.95 1.70
CA ILE A 43 -1.63 -0.17 2.01
C ILE A 43 -1.05 0.30 0.68
N ASP A 44 -1.07 1.61 0.46
CA ASP A 44 -0.51 2.24 -0.72
C ASP A 44 0.77 2.97 -0.35
N THR A 45 1.86 2.68 -1.07
CA THR A 45 3.15 3.35 -0.90
C THR A 45 3.52 4.03 -2.20
N VAL A 46 3.76 5.33 -2.13
CA VAL A 46 4.31 6.11 -3.24
C VAL A 46 5.73 6.50 -2.88
N LYS A 47 6.68 6.09 -3.72
CA LYS A 47 8.06 6.53 -3.67
C LYS A 47 8.32 7.50 -4.81
N ARG A 48 9.00 8.59 -4.49
CA ARG A 48 9.40 9.63 -5.43
C ARG A 48 10.87 9.91 -5.25
N TRP A 49 11.59 10.03 -6.35
CA TRP A 49 12.96 10.54 -6.36
C TRP A 49 12.96 11.85 -7.14
N LYS A 50 13.86 12.76 -6.78
CA LYS A 50 14.16 13.88 -7.66
C LYS A 50 14.91 13.35 -8.88
N ILE A 51 14.62 13.92 -10.03
CA ILE A 51 15.35 13.65 -11.27
C ILE A 51 16.41 14.75 -11.42
N ASN A 52 17.58 14.39 -11.96
CA ASN A 52 18.65 15.35 -12.23
C ASN A 52 18.23 16.36 -13.32
N GLU A 53 19.02 17.43 -13.49
CA GLU A 53 18.72 18.50 -14.46
C GLU A 53 18.69 18.00 -15.92
N GLU A 54 19.33 16.86 -16.20
CA GLU A 54 19.37 16.23 -17.53
C GLU A 54 18.16 15.31 -17.78
N GLU A 55 17.25 15.17 -16.81
CA GLU A 55 16.09 14.27 -16.83
C GLU A 55 16.42 12.81 -17.13
N ALA A 56 17.69 12.42 -16.95
CA ALA A 56 18.22 11.12 -17.38
C ALA A 56 18.37 10.13 -16.22
N ASP A 57 18.48 10.61 -14.99
CA ASP A 57 18.68 9.77 -13.81
C ASP A 57 18.07 10.37 -12.54
N ILE A 58 17.87 9.51 -11.54
CA ILE A 58 17.44 9.90 -10.20
C ILE A 58 18.61 10.48 -9.39
N ILE A 59 18.31 11.43 -8.52
CA ILE A 59 19.28 11.93 -7.54
C ILE A 59 19.32 10.96 -6.36
N GLU A 60 20.45 10.28 -6.16
CA GLU A 60 20.62 9.36 -5.03
C GLU A 60 20.37 10.05 -3.68
N GLY A 61 19.72 9.34 -2.75
CA GLY A 61 19.36 9.89 -1.44
C GLY A 61 18.18 10.87 -1.45
N SER A 62 17.60 11.21 -2.60
CA SER A 62 16.44 12.11 -2.70
C SER A 62 15.08 11.44 -2.46
N LEU A 63 15.09 10.15 -2.09
CA LEU A 63 13.88 9.35 -1.91
C LEU A 63 12.94 10.02 -0.90
N GLN A 64 11.74 10.34 -1.36
CA GLN A 64 10.59 10.70 -0.56
C GLN A 64 9.59 9.56 -0.64
N MET A 65 9.12 9.11 0.51
CA MET A 65 8.15 8.02 0.61
C MET A 65 6.94 8.50 1.41
N THR A 66 5.76 8.24 0.86
CA THR A 66 4.49 8.45 1.54
C THR A 66 3.74 7.14 1.55
N THR A 67 3.20 6.76 2.70
CA THR A 67 2.42 5.53 2.85
C THR A 67 1.03 5.85 3.40
N GLY A 68 0.01 5.48 2.62
CA GLY A 68 -1.38 5.46 3.03
C GLY A 68 -1.79 4.08 3.53
N ILE A 69 -2.75 4.07 4.46
CA ILE A 69 -3.47 2.87 4.87
C ILE A 69 -4.94 3.20 4.89
N THR A 70 -5.72 2.45 4.10
CA THR A 70 -7.19 2.53 4.12
C THR A 70 -7.78 1.19 4.50
N GLN A 71 -8.72 1.22 5.44
CA GLN A 71 -9.46 0.03 5.86
C GLN A 71 -10.92 0.16 5.41
N TYR A 72 -11.47 -0.92 4.89
CA TYR A 72 -12.85 -1.04 4.50
C TYR A 72 -13.53 -2.18 5.24
N GLN A 73 -14.84 -2.05 5.48
CA GLN A 73 -15.67 -3.12 6.03
C GLN A 73 -16.72 -3.54 5.00
N ILE A 74 -16.82 -4.85 4.77
CA ILE A 74 -17.90 -5.47 4.00
C ILE A 74 -19.06 -5.71 4.98
N LEU A 75 -20.18 -5.03 4.72
CA LEU A 75 -21.41 -5.13 5.49
C LEU A 75 -22.15 -6.43 5.19
N GLU A 76 -23.12 -6.80 6.03
CA GLU A 76 -23.89 -8.04 5.85
C GLU A 76 -24.66 -8.10 4.54
N ASN A 77 -25.06 -6.94 4.01
CA ASN A 77 -25.72 -6.81 2.71
C ASN A 77 -24.74 -6.81 1.52
N GLY A 78 -23.46 -7.08 1.75
CA GLY A 78 -22.41 -7.10 0.72
C GLY A 78 -21.89 -5.73 0.30
N LYS A 79 -22.42 -4.61 0.83
CA LYS A 79 -21.89 -3.27 0.55
C LYS A 79 -20.57 -3.03 1.29
N ILE A 80 -19.72 -2.18 0.72
CA ILE A 80 -18.43 -1.81 1.30
C ILE A 80 -18.49 -0.38 1.83
N LYS A 81 -17.95 -0.14 3.03
CA LYS A 81 -17.76 1.20 3.60
C LYS A 81 -16.30 1.43 3.99
N ILE A 82 -15.85 2.68 3.90
CA ILE A 82 -14.56 3.10 4.47
C ILE A 82 -14.71 3.11 6.00
N SER A 83 -13.77 2.46 6.68
CA SER A 83 -13.72 2.41 8.15
C SER A 83 -12.73 3.43 8.70
N SER A 84 -11.55 3.55 8.07
CA SER A 84 -10.53 4.52 8.45
C SER A 84 -9.54 4.76 7.32
N THR A 85 -8.95 5.95 7.29
CA THR A 85 -7.82 6.29 6.42
C THR A 85 -6.75 6.98 7.25
N ALA A 86 -5.50 6.58 7.07
CA ALA A 86 -4.33 7.19 7.68
C ALA A 86 -3.24 7.37 6.62
N SER A 87 -2.43 8.42 6.74
CA SER A 87 -1.27 8.67 5.88
C SER A 87 -0.07 9.03 6.74
N ARG A 88 1.12 8.55 6.36
CA ARG A 88 2.40 8.91 6.96
C ARG A 88 3.43 9.26 5.90
#